data_AF-J4D6U8-F1
#
_entry.id   AF-J4D6U8-F1
#
_cell.length_a   1.000
_cell.length_b   1.000
_cell.length_c   1.000
_cell.angle_alpha   90.00
_cell.angle_beta   90.00
_cell.angle_gamma   90.00
#
_symmetry.space_group_name_H-M   'P 1'
#
loop_
_entity.id
_entity.type
_entity.pdbx_description
1 polymer ?
#
loop_
_entity_poly.entity_id
_entity_poly.type
_entity_poly.pdbx_seq_one_letter_code
_entity_poly.pdbx_strand_id
1 'polypeptide(L)'
;MIVSRVTAVLGNNPNFSSLLTYRNFRIFKRALRTSPVLSNESQDDLGPPIRRPRKYLDMKTFRKFLKQQKTLEIESEKREISRSHAKKPPEGWDVVDFLKAIDVGDGVESIAESFESWNDFISSTPEELYANTSMTNKQRRKIIKYISLYNHGLWPKSDDQDYVKAFQAPALENEGKPWDEESDRELLRLAEYYHADFGDPWLYISWDMQRTIEDVQDRYTEIAIKPKYKNDKCDFGVTRCHQPLLMNRKFKMCPPFLYIVPSEENFPLAEIHTGEGDKTVKEAKEVFSPKFLKYRNPSIF
;
A
#
# COMPACT_ATOMS: atom_id res chain seq x y z
N MET A 1 4.02 -49.78 0.45
CA MET A 1 2.65 -50.23 0.78
C MET A 1 2.52 -50.26 2.30
N ILE A 2 1.79 -49.30 2.85
CA ILE A 2 0.92 -49.36 4.03
C ILE A 2 0.11 -48.05 3.92
N VAL A 3 -1.18 -48.20 3.68
CA VAL A 3 -2.15 -47.11 3.54
C VAL A 3 -2.87 -46.99 4.87
N SER A 4 -2.84 -45.81 5.51
CA SER A 4 -3.77 -45.49 6.60
C SER A 4 -4.50 -44.20 6.28
N ARG A 5 -5.77 -44.36 5.87
CA ARG A 5 -6.76 -43.28 5.75
C ARG A 5 -7.39 -43.11 7.14
N VAL A 6 -7.38 -41.89 7.66
CA VAL A 6 -8.22 -41.50 8.80
C VAL A 6 -9.47 -40.84 8.24
N THR A 7 -10.59 -41.54 8.38
CA THR A 7 -11.95 -41.07 8.08
C THR A 7 -12.57 -40.50 9.35
N ALA A 8 -12.99 -39.24 9.33
CA ALA A 8 -13.85 -38.67 10.36
C ALA A 8 -15.33 -38.85 9.94
N VAL A 9 -16.09 -39.48 10.83
CA VAL A 9 -17.49 -39.88 10.70
C VAL A 9 -18.38 -38.70 11.07
N LEU A 10 -19.21 -38.23 10.13
CA LEU A 10 -20.33 -37.34 10.38
C LEU A 10 -21.53 -38.19 10.81
N GLY A 11 -22.03 -37.93 12.03
CA GLY A 11 -23.22 -38.58 12.57
C GLY A 11 -24.49 -38.05 11.90
N ASN A 12 -25.23 -38.96 11.26
CA ASN A 12 -26.61 -38.77 10.83
C ASN A 12 -27.56 -38.86 12.03
N ASN A 13 -28.58 -38.00 12.06
CA ASN A 13 -29.89 -38.41 12.55
C ASN A 13 -31.00 -37.80 11.65
N PRO A 14 -32.03 -38.60 11.27
CA PRO A 14 -32.96 -38.27 10.20
C PRO A 14 -34.28 -37.69 10.75
N ASN A 15 -35.18 -37.37 9.81
CA ASN A 15 -36.59 -36.96 9.95
C ASN A 15 -36.82 -35.45 9.77
N PHE A 16 -37.12 -35.00 8.55
CA PHE A 16 -38.52 -34.78 8.15
C PHE A 16 -38.58 -34.38 6.66
N SER A 17 -39.35 -35.16 5.92
CA SER A 17 -39.69 -35.00 4.52
C SER A 17 -40.64 -33.83 4.28
N SER A 18 -40.47 -33.22 3.10
CA SER A 18 -41.53 -32.70 2.21
C SER A 18 -42.52 -31.66 2.77
N LEU A 19 -42.60 -30.50 2.11
CA LEU A 19 -43.73 -30.14 1.23
C LEU A 19 -43.68 -28.65 0.89
N LEU A 20 -43.62 -28.38 -0.41
CA LEU A 20 -44.21 -27.18 -1.02
C LEU A 20 -45.65 -27.03 -0.51
N THR A 21 -46.01 -25.87 0.04
CA THR A 21 -47.38 -25.34 -0.07
C THR A 21 -47.48 -23.88 0.37
N TYR A 22 -48.05 -23.10 -0.54
CA TYR A 22 -48.78 -21.85 -0.31
C TYR A 22 -49.48 -21.77 1.06
N ARG A 23 -49.37 -20.61 1.73
CA ARG A 23 -50.47 -20.03 2.53
C ARG A 23 -50.24 -18.57 2.94
N ASN A 24 -50.91 -17.69 2.20
CA ASN A 24 -51.84 -16.67 2.68
C ASN A 24 -51.48 -15.75 3.87
N PHE A 25 -51.37 -14.46 3.53
CA PHE A 25 -52.16 -13.34 4.07
C PHE A 25 -52.64 -13.45 5.54
N ARG A 26 -52.00 -12.64 6.41
CA ARG A 26 -52.66 -11.90 7.49
C ARG A 26 -52.19 -10.45 7.37
N ILE A 27 -52.94 -9.57 6.70
CA ILE A 27 -54.00 -8.74 7.28
C ILE A 27 -53.58 -8.16 8.64
N PHE A 28 -52.92 -7.00 8.61
CA PHE A 28 -53.18 -5.97 9.61
C PHE A 28 -53.90 -4.82 8.91
N LYS A 29 -55.21 -4.77 9.15
CA LYS A 29 -56.06 -3.63 8.82
C LYS A 29 -55.66 -2.45 9.70
N ARG A 30 -55.25 -1.35 9.10
CA ARG A 30 -55.64 -0.01 9.59
C ARG A 30 -56.29 0.71 8.43
N ALA A 31 -57.61 0.67 8.44
CA ALA A 31 -58.44 1.47 7.58
C ALA A 31 -58.31 2.93 8.00
N LEU A 32 -58.02 3.80 7.03
CA LEU A 32 -58.51 5.18 7.04
C LEU A 32 -59.21 5.36 5.70
N ARG A 33 -60.52 5.13 5.71
CA ARG A 33 -61.41 5.57 4.64
C ARG A 33 -61.62 7.07 4.82
N THR A 34 -61.31 7.85 3.80
CA THR A 34 -61.89 9.18 3.63
C THR A 34 -62.28 9.38 2.17
N SER A 35 -63.60 9.46 1.98
CA SER A 35 -64.42 9.88 0.83
C SER A 35 -64.76 8.84 -0.28
N PRO A 36 -66.06 8.66 -0.60
CA PRO A 36 -66.54 7.82 -1.69
C PRO A 36 -66.92 8.68 -2.90
N VAL A 37 -66.27 8.48 -4.04
CA VAL A 37 -66.84 8.89 -5.34
C VAL A 37 -66.61 7.76 -6.33
N LEU A 38 -67.74 7.10 -6.63
CA LEU A 38 -68.09 6.34 -7.84
C LEU A 38 -66.93 5.74 -8.66
N SER A 39 -66.77 4.42 -8.53
CA SER A 39 -66.23 3.58 -9.59
C SER A 39 -67.24 3.49 -10.72
N ASN A 40 -67.09 4.31 -11.75
CA ASN A 40 -67.68 4.02 -13.06
C ASN A 40 -66.71 3.10 -13.81
N GLU A 41 -67.21 1.92 -14.14
CA GLU A 41 -66.65 0.99 -15.11
C GLU A 41 -66.70 1.65 -16.50
N SER A 42 -65.57 2.17 -16.95
CA SER A 42 -65.34 2.44 -18.37
C SER A 42 -63.88 2.16 -18.65
N GLN A 43 -63.64 1.07 -19.39
CA GLN A 43 -62.40 0.82 -20.11
C GLN A 43 -62.22 1.95 -21.11
N ASP A 44 -61.29 2.86 -20.83
CA ASP A 44 -60.70 3.69 -21.88
C ASP A 44 -59.18 3.61 -21.76
N ASP A 45 -58.59 3.18 -22.86
CA ASP A 45 -57.17 3.01 -23.15
C ASP A 45 -56.49 4.40 -23.22
N LEU A 46 -56.25 5.01 -22.06
CA LEU A 46 -55.65 6.35 -21.94
C LEU A 46 -54.15 6.30 -21.65
N GLY A 47 -53.37 5.69 -22.56
CA GLY A 47 -51.90 5.84 -22.63
C GLY A 47 -51.11 5.60 -21.32
N PRO A 48 -49.81 5.94 -21.27
CA PRO A 48 -49.08 5.97 -20.01
C PRO A 48 -49.76 6.96 -19.08
N PRO A 49 -50.04 6.61 -17.80
CA PRO A 49 -50.78 7.47 -16.91
C PRO A 49 -50.08 8.82 -16.81
N ILE A 50 -50.76 9.88 -17.28
CA ILE A 50 -50.30 11.27 -17.16
C ILE A 50 -50.12 11.53 -15.66
N ARG A 51 -48.88 11.46 -15.18
CA ARG A 51 -48.56 11.70 -13.78
C ARG A 51 -48.87 13.16 -13.49
N ARG A 52 -50.05 13.41 -12.91
CA ARG A 52 -50.41 14.74 -12.43
C ARG A 52 -49.27 15.27 -11.55
N PRO A 53 -48.81 16.52 -11.73
CA PRO A 53 -47.77 17.08 -10.89
C PRO A 53 -48.20 16.96 -9.43
N ARG A 54 -47.32 16.40 -8.59
CA ARG A 54 -47.62 16.16 -7.17
C ARG A 54 -47.88 17.50 -6.50
N LYS A 55 -49.05 17.67 -5.88
CA LYS A 55 -49.48 18.92 -5.20
C LYS A 55 -48.71 19.22 -3.92
N TYR A 56 -47.95 18.26 -3.37
CA TYR A 56 -47.27 18.39 -2.09
C TYR A 56 -45.79 18.02 -2.22
N LEU A 57 -44.93 18.78 -1.55
CA LEU A 57 -43.50 18.54 -1.47
C LEU A 57 -43.24 17.30 -0.61
N ASP A 58 -42.81 16.22 -1.25
CA ASP A 58 -42.43 14.99 -0.56
C ASP A 58 -40.96 15.08 -0.12
N MET A 59 -40.75 15.26 1.18
CA MET A 59 -39.41 15.37 1.78
C MET A 59 -38.49 14.19 1.49
N LYS A 60 -39.03 12.99 1.26
CA LYS A 60 -38.22 11.82 0.96
C LYS A 60 -37.66 11.89 -0.46
N THR A 61 -38.50 12.27 -1.43
CA THR A 61 -38.06 12.46 -2.83
C THR A 61 -37.18 13.68 -2.99
N PHE A 62 -37.48 14.77 -2.29
CA PHE A 62 -36.62 15.96 -2.27
C PHE A 62 -35.23 15.65 -1.71
N ARG A 63 -35.12 14.95 -0.57
CA ARG A 63 -33.82 14.51 -0.04
C ARG A 63 -33.08 13.56 -1.00
N LYS A 64 -33.81 12.70 -1.72
CA LYS A 64 -33.20 11.82 -2.73
C LYS A 64 -32.65 12.64 -3.90
N PHE A 65 -33.42 13.62 -4.38
CA PHE A 65 -33.00 14.52 -5.44
C PHE A 65 -31.77 15.33 -5.04
N LEU A 66 -31.75 15.91 -3.83
CA LEU A 66 -30.57 16.62 -3.32
C LEU A 66 -29.33 15.73 -3.24
N LYS A 67 -29.48 14.47 -2.81
CA LYS A 67 -28.38 13.49 -2.82
C LYS A 67 -27.88 13.22 -4.23
N GLN A 68 -28.79 13.04 -5.19
CA GLN A 68 -28.46 12.81 -6.60
C GLN A 68 -27.78 14.02 -7.23
N GLN A 69 -28.27 15.22 -6.95
CA GLN A 69 -27.67 16.45 -7.44
C GLN A 69 -26.25 16.62 -6.88
N LYS A 70 -26.08 16.43 -5.56
CA LYS A 70 -24.76 16.48 -4.93
C LYS A 70 -23.79 15.45 -5.51
N THR A 71 -24.23 14.22 -5.80
CA THR A 71 -23.35 13.23 -6.42
C THR A 71 -22.96 13.62 -7.84
N LEU A 72 -23.88 14.19 -8.62
CA LEU A 72 -23.58 14.67 -9.97
C LEU A 72 -22.57 15.82 -9.95
N GLU A 73 -22.72 16.77 -9.02
CA GLU A 73 -21.77 17.88 -8.83
C GLU A 73 -20.37 17.36 -8.47
N ILE A 74 -20.28 16.41 -7.54
CA ILE A 74 -18.99 15.77 -7.17
C ILE A 74 -18.38 15.03 -8.37
N GLU A 75 -19.19 14.36 -9.19
CA GLU A 75 -18.72 13.64 -10.38
C GLU A 75 -18.26 14.59 -11.47
N SER A 76 -18.93 15.74 -11.66
CA SER A 76 -18.47 16.78 -12.59
C SER A 76 -17.17 17.43 -12.12
N GLU A 77 -17.03 17.74 -10.83
CA GLU A 77 -15.78 18.28 -10.28
C GLU A 77 -14.62 17.28 -10.44
N LYS A 78 -14.84 16.01 -10.08
CA LYS A 78 -13.85 14.94 -10.27
C LYS A 78 -13.43 14.81 -11.73
N ARG A 79 -14.37 15.00 -12.66
CA ARG A 79 -14.10 14.96 -14.09
C ARG A 79 -13.23 16.13 -14.54
N GLU A 80 -13.53 17.34 -14.11
CA GLU A 80 -12.72 18.53 -14.44
C GLU A 80 -11.29 18.39 -13.91
N ILE A 81 -11.14 17.88 -12.68
CA ILE A 81 -9.83 17.56 -12.08
C ILE A 81 -9.13 16.45 -12.89
N SER A 82 -9.85 15.41 -13.30
CA SER A 82 -9.27 14.33 -14.10
C SER A 82 -8.84 14.80 -15.50
N ARG A 83 -9.57 15.73 -16.10
CA ARG A 83 -9.23 16.36 -17.39
C ARG A 83 -8.00 17.26 -17.27
N SER A 84 -7.87 18.03 -16.20
CA SER A 84 -6.72 18.92 -15.98
C SER A 84 -5.44 18.15 -15.65
N HIS A 85 -5.57 17.02 -14.95
CA HIS A 85 -4.45 16.13 -14.59
C HIS A 85 -4.32 14.91 -15.52
N ALA A 86 -4.94 14.94 -16.70
CA ALA A 86 -4.85 13.85 -17.67
C ALA A 86 -3.39 13.64 -18.11
N LYS A 87 -2.97 12.38 -18.19
CA LYS A 87 -1.65 12.04 -18.73
C LYS A 87 -1.58 12.46 -20.20
N LYS A 88 -0.51 13.17 -20.55
CA LYS A 88 -0.17 13.51 -21.95
C LYS A 88 -0.13 12.25 -22.81
N PRO A 89 -0.42 12.30 -24.11
CA PRO A 89 -0.30 11.13 -24.98
C PRO A 89 1.13 10.58 -25.00
N PRO A 90 1.33 9.27 -25.24
CA PRO A 90 2.63 8.71 -25.61
C PRO A 90 3.20 9.44 -26.84
N GLU A 91 4.53 9.45 -27.00
CA GLU A 91 5.20 10.25 -28.05
C GLU A 91 4.57 10.05 -29.44
N GLY A 92 3.92 11.11 -29.94
CA GLY A 92 3.31 11.17 -31.27
C GLY A 92 1.98 10.44 -31.43
N TRP A 93 1.37 9.91 -30.36
CA TRP A 93 0.10 9.20 -30.46
C TRP A 93 -1.09 10.14 -30.44
N ASP A 94 -2.01 9.94 -31.39
CA ASP A 94 -3.36 10.50 -31.34
C ASP A 94 -4.38 9.45 -30.82
N VAL A 95 -5.63 9.86 -30.59
CA VAL A 95 -6.73 8.97 -30.19
C VAL A 95 -6.88 7.79 -31.16
N VAL A 96 -6.71 8.05 -32.46
CA VAL A 96 -6.75 7.04 -33.51
C VAL A 96 -5.65 5.99 -33.32
N ASP A 97 -4.42 6.41 -33.02
CA ASP A 97 -3.29 5.50 -32.85
C ASP A 97 -3.44 4.64 -31.61
N PHE A 98 -3.96 5.21 -30.52
CA PHE A 98 -4.29 4.47 -29.30
C PHE A 98 -5.34 3.39 -29.57
N LEU A 99 -6.42 3.72 -30.27
CA LEU A 99 -7.49 2.77 -30.61
C LEU A 99 -6.98 1.66 -31.57
N LYS A 100 -6.08 1.99 -32.51
CA LYS A 100 -5.41 1.02 -33.38
C LYS A 100 -4.48 0.10 -32.59
N ALA A 101 -3.68 0.64 -31.68
CA ALA A 101 -2.76 -0.11 -30.84
C ALA A 101 -3.49 -1.09 -29.89
N ILE A 102 -4.73 -0.79 -29.52
CA ILE A 102 -5.58 -1.66 -28.72
C ILE A 102 -6.28 -2.73 -29.57
N ASP A 103 -6.25 -2.63 -30.90
CA ASP A 103 -6.98 -3.51 -31.82
C ASP A 103 -8.50 -3.49 -31.53
N VAL A 104 -9.09 -2.29 -31.49
CA VAL A 104 -10.53 -2.11 -31.21
C VAL A 104 -11.42 -2.74 -32.31
N GLY A 105 -10.87 -2.96 -33.50
CA GLY A 105 -11.56 -3.52 -34.67
C GLY A 105 -12.12 -2.42 -35.59
N ASP A 106 -13.20 -2.72 -36.31
CA ASP A 106 -13.78 -1.78 -37.28
C ASP A 106 -14.39 -0.52 -36.63
N GLY A 107 -14.30 0.61 -37.34
CA GLY A 107 -14.93 1.88 -36.93
C GLY A 107 -14.05 2.80 -36.07
N VAL A 108 -12.72 2.60 -36.03
CA VAL A 108 -11.80 3.40 -35.20
C VAL A 108 -11.93 4.91 -35.43
N GLU A 109 -12.03 5.34 -36.68
CA GLU A 109 -12.09 6.77 -37.03
C GLU A 109 -13.39 7.42 -36.52
N SER A 110 -14.53 6.75 -36.72
CA SER A 110 -15.82 7.23 -36.21
C SER A 110 -15.87 7.30 -34.67
N ILE A 111 -15.16 6.40 -34.00
CA ILE A 111 -15.02 6.43 -32.54
C ILE A 111 -14.11 7.60 -32.13
N ALA A 112 -13.01 7.83 -32.84
CA ALA A 112 -12.10 8.94 -32.53
C ALA A 112 -12.77 10.30 -32.72
N GLU A 113 -13.59 10.48 -33.77
CA GLU A 113 -14.36 11.71 -34.03
C GLU A 113 -15.35 12.06 -32.92
N SER A 114 -15.75 11.07 -32.10
CA SER A 114 -16.68 11.32 -30.99
C SER A 114 -16.03 12.01 -29.78
N PHE A 115 -14.71 12.17 -29.77
CA PHE A 115 -13.96 12.86 -28.72
C PHE A 115 -13.31 14.11 -29.28
N GLU A 116 -13.46 15.24 -28.58
CA GLU A 116 -12.92 16.53 -29.04
C GLU A 116 -11.40 16.64 -28.85
N SER A 117 -10.85 15.92 -27.86
CA SER A 117 -9.43 15.95 -27.53
C SER A 117 -8.96 14.67 -26.85
N TRP A 118 -7.64 14.46 -26.84
CA TRP A 118 -7.00 13.38 -26.09
C TRP A 118 -7.40 13.36 -24.60
N ASN A 119 -7.42 14.54 -23.97
CA ASN A 119 -7.75 14.65 -22.55
C ASN A 119 -9.20 14.20 -22.29
N ASP A 120 -10.12 14.51 -23.20
CA ASP A 120 -11.51 14.07 -23.12
C ASP A 120 -11.64 12.55 -23.28
N PHE A 121 -10.87 11.98 -24.21
CA PHE A 121 -10.83 10.54 -24.42
C PHE A 121 -10.28 9.77 -23.19
N ILE A 122 -9.13 10.17 -22.64
CA ILE A 122 -8.47 9.47 -21.51
C ILE A 122 -9.19 9.66 -20.17
N SER A 123 -9.95 10.76 -20.01
CA SER A 123 -10.77 11.02 -18.84
C SER A 123 -12.23 10.53 -18.98
N SER A 124 -12.57 9.89 -20.11
CA SER A 124 -13.93 9.46 -20.39
C SER A 124 -14.47 8.47 -19.35
N THR A 125 -15.69 8.72 -18.91
CA THR A 125 -16.38 7.86 -17.95
C THR A 125 -17.05 6.68 -18.65
N PRO A 126 -17.29 5.56 -17.94
CA PRO A 126 -18.04 4.44 -18.51
C PRO A 126 -19.41 4.89 -19.04
N GLU A 127 -20.09 5.80 -18.34
CA GLU A 127 -21.41 6.30 -18.72
C GLU A 127 -21.41 7.03 -20.08
N GLU A 128 -20.41 7.85 -20.35
CA GLU A 128 -20.25 8.56 -21.63
C GLU A 128 -19.96 7.57 -22.77
N LEU A 129 -19.12 6.58 -22.52
CA LEU A 129 -18.83 5.52 -23.49
C LEU A 129 -20.07 4.67 -23.80
N TYR A 130 -20.95 4.46 -22.81
CA TYR A 130 -22.24 3.77 -23.02
C TYR A 130 -23.28 4.66 -23.71
N ALA A 131 -23.23 5.98 -23.51
CA ALA A 131 -24.10 6.94 -24.19
C ALA A 131 -23.78 7.04 -25.69
N ASN A 132 -22.52 6.86 -26.08
CA ASN A 132 -22.09 6.94 -27.47
C ASN A 132 -22.56 5.72 -28.30
N THR A 133 -23.39 5.94 -29.30
CA THR A 133 -24.01 4.90 -30.15
C THR A 133 -23.10 4.31 -31.22
N SER A 134 -21.94 4.92 -31.49
CA SER A 134 -20.99 4.47 -32.53
C SER A 134 -20.24 3.18 -32.17
N MET A 135 -20.25 2.78 -30.89
CA MET A 135 -19.44 1.67 -30.37
C MET A 135 -20.28 0.45 -29.97
N THR A 136 -19.73 -0.74 -30.22
CA THR A 136 -20.25 -1.97 -29.65
C THR A 136 -19.90 -2.12 -28.16
N ASN A 137 -20.70 -2.87 -27.40
CA ASN A 137 -20.42 -3.16 -25.98
C ASN A 137 -19.05 -3.83 -25.75
N LYS A 138 -18.55 -4.61 -26.71
CA LYS A 138 -17.23 -5.24 -26.64
C LYS A 138 -16.11 -4.19 -26.75
N GLN A 139 -16.24 -3.25 -27.69
CA GLN A 139 -15.32 -2.14 -27.90
C GLN A 139 -15.28 -1.22 -26.67
N ARG A 140 -16.45 -0.83 -26.14
CA ARG A 140 -16.56 -0.01 -24.91
C ARG A 140 -15.77 -0.62 -23.74
N ARG A 141 -15.97 -1.92 -23.46
CA ARG A 141 -15.25 -2.62 -22.39
C ARG A 141 -13.74 -2.66 -22.63
N LYS A 142 -13.32 -2.83 -23.90
CA LYS A 142 -11.90 -2.83 -24.27
C LYS A 142 -11.28 -1.46 -24.03
N ILE A 143 -11.92 -0.40 -24.52
CA ILE A 143 -11.48 1.00 -24.36
C ILE A 143 -11.37 1.35 -22.87
N ILE A 144 -12.40 1.07 -22.05
CA ILE A 144 -12.37 1.31 -20.60
C ILE A 144 -11.17 0.61 -19.93
N LYS A 145 -10.95 -0.66 -20.28
CA LYS A 145 -9.84 -1.43 -19.71
C LYS A 145 -8.49 -0.78 -20.04
N TYR A 146 -8.27 -0.39 -21.29
CA TYR A 146 -6.99 0.16 -21.71
C TYR A 146 -6.78 1.61 -21.29
N ILE A 147 -7.83 2.43 -21.20
CA ILE A 147 -7.77 3.74 -20.55
C ILE A 147 -7.35 3.59 -19.08
N SER A 148 -7.92 2.63 -18.36
CA SER A 148 -7.52 2.36 -16.98
C SER A 148 -6.07 1.91 -16.88
N LEU A 149 -5.63 0.98 -17.74
CA LEU A 149 -4.22 0.55 -17.79
C LEU A 149 -3.28 1.72 -18.09
N TYR A 150 -3.68 2.62 -19.00
CA TYR A 150 -2.93 3.82 -19.35
C TYR A 150 -2.80 4.80 -18.18
N ASN A 151 -3.92 5.09 -17.51
CA ASN A 151 -3.95 5.96 -16.34
C ASN A 151 -3.14 5.37 -15.17
N HIS A 152 -3.00 4.06 -15.08
CA HIS A 152 -2.12 3.40 -14.12
C HIS A 152 -0.67 3.23 -14.61
N GLY A 153 -0.34 3.59 -15.86
CA GLY A 153 1.01 3.46 -16.41
C GLY A 153 1.42 2.02 -16.71
N LEU A 154 0.46 1.10 -16.83
CA LEU A 154 0.68 -0.33 -17.10
C LEU A 154 0.72 -0.66 -18.60
N TRP A 155 0.28 0.27 -19.43
CA TRP A 155 0.21 0.14 -20.89
C TRP A 155 0.29 1.53 -21.53
N PRO A 156 0.95 1.71 -22.69
CA PRO A 156 1.69 0.73 -23.49
C PRO A 156 2.96 0.22 -22.78
N LYS A 157 3.35 -1.03 -23.04
CA LYS A 157 4.58 -1.60 -22.48
C LYS A 157 5.74 -1.27 -23.41
N SER A 158 6.53 -0.26 -23.06
CA SER A 158 7.78 0.06 -23.77
C SER A 158 8.92 -0.85 -23.29
N ASP A 159 9.20 -0.91 -21.98
CA ASP A 159 10.23 -1.81 -21.39
C ASP A 159 9.77 -2.48 -20.07
N ASP A 160 10.33 -3.64 -19.73
CA ASP A 160 10.09 -4.35 -18.45
C ASP A 160 10.51 -3.50 -17.22
N GLN A 161 11.46 -2.59 -17.42
CA GLN A 161 11.97 -1.67 -16.38
C GLN A 161 11.10 -0.42 -16.21
N ASP A 162 10.19 -0.12 -17.14
CA ASP A 162 9.37 1.09 -17.04
C ASP A 162 8.34 0.99 -15.93
N TYR A 163 7.90 -0.23 -15.60
CA TYR A 163 7.14 -0.46 -14.39
C TYR A 163 7.94 -0.01 -13.17
N VAL A 164 9.18 -0.48 -13.03
CA VAL A 164 10.03 -0.13 -11.88
C VAL A 164 10.27 1.37 -11.81
N LYS A 165 10.61 2.02 -12.94
CA LYS A 165 10.79 3.47 -13.02
C LYS A 165 9.54 4.27 -12.65
N ALA A 166 8.35 3.79 -13.01
CA ALA A 166 7.09 4.48 -12.68
C ALA A 166 6.75 4.42 -11.19
N PHE A 167 7.21 3.40 -10.47
CA PHE A 167 7.04 3.26 -9.02
C PHE A 167 8.22 3.80 -8.22
N GLN A 168 9.33 4.15 -8.87
CA GLN A 168 10.44 4.84 -8.20
C GLN A 168 10.03 6.27 -7.85
N ALA A 169 10.33 6.65 -6.61
CA ALA A 169 10.23 8.04 -6.21
C ALA A 169 11.19 8.89 -7.06
N PRO A 170 10.88 10.19 -7.27
CA PRO A 170 11.87 11.11 -7.81
C PRO A 170 13.14 11.06 -6.95
N ALA A 171 14.31 11.17 -7.58
CA ALA A 171 15.59 11.20 -6.87
C ALA A 171 15.60 12.35 -5.86
N LEU A 172 16.17 12.10 -4.68
CA LEU A 172 16.21 13.10 -3.62
C LEU A 172 17.23 14.18 -3.99
N GLU A 173 16.98 15.43 -3.59
CA GLU A 173 17.79 16.58 -4.03
C GLU A 173 19.26 16.48 -3.64
N ASN A 174 19.56 15.85 -2.49
CA ASN A 174 20.91 15.70 -1.95
C ASN A 174 21.41 14.26 -1.97
N GLU A 175 20.75 13.38 -2.72
CA GLU A 175 21.16 11.98 -2.87
C GLU A 175 22.61 11.88 -3.39
N GLY A 176 23.49 11.24 -2.62
CA GLY A 176 24.89 11.01 -3.00
C GLY A 176 25.80 12.24 -2.98
N LYS A 177 25.33 13.41 -2.53
CA LYS A 177 26.21 14.58 -2.33
C LYS A 177 27.15 14.34 -1.13
N PRO A 178 28.39 14.86 -1.15
CA PRO A 178 29.25 14.80 0.04
C PRO A 178 28.64 15.56 1.22
N TRP A 179 29.09 15.25 2.44
CA TRP A 179 28.64 15.91 3.66
C TRP A 179 29.43 17.21 3.90
N ASP A 180 28.70 18.31 4.06
CA ASP A 180 29.25 19.62 4.41
C ASP A 180 29.03 19.91 5.91
N GLU A 181 29.84 20.80 6.49
CA GLU A 181 29.72 21.23 7.90
C GLU A 181 28.36 21.87 8.23
N GLU A 182 27.70 22.46 7.23
CA GLU A 182 26.33 22.98 7.38
C GLU A 182 25.30 21.86 7.48
N SER A 183 25.47 20.81 6.69
CA SER A 183 24.62 19.62 6.70
C SER A 183 24.77 18.85 8.02
N ASP A 184 25.98 18.76 8.55
CA ASP A 184 26.25 18.11 9.84
C ASP A 184 25.58 18.86 11.01
N ARG A 185 25.59 20.20 10.98
CA ARG A 185 24.88 21.02 11.99
C ARG A 185 23.38 20.85 11.91
N GLU A 186 22.83 20.80 10.70
CA GLU A 186 21.40 20.58 10.50
C GLU A 186 20.98 19.17 10.94
N LEU A 187 21.79 18.16 10.64
CA LEU A 187 21.58 16.78 11.11
C LEU A 187 21.47 16.71 12.64
N LEU A 188 22.40 17.35 13.35
CA LEU A 188 22.38 17.39 14.82
C LEU A 188 21.14 18.13 15.35
N ARG A 189 20.76 19.25 14.71
CA ARG A 189 19.56 20.01 15.05
C ARG A 189 18.29 19.16 14.90
N LEU A 190 18.16 18.46 13.77
CA LEU A 190 17.01 17.61 13.48
C LEU A 190 16.99 16.37 14.39
N ALA A 191 18.15 15.79 14.72
CA ALA A 191 18.26 14.68 15.65
C ALA A 191 17.83 15.05 17.08
N GLU A 192 18.10 16.29 17.50
CA GLU A 192 17.59 16.81 18.78
C GLU A 192 16.08 17.06 18.73
N TYR A 193 15.58 17.63 17.62
CA TYR A 193 14.16 17.93 17.44
C TYR A 193 13.27 16.68 17.40
N TYR A 194 13.64 15.69 16.58
CA TYR A 194 12.89 14.43 16.43
C TYR A 194 13.24 13.38 17.49
N HIS A 195 14.27 13.62 18.29
CA HIS A 195 14.82 12.72 19.31
C HIS A 195 15.27 11.37 18.74
N ALA A 196 16.59 11.20 18.55
CA ALA A 196 17.20 10.02 17.92
C ALA A 196 16.77 8.65 18.49
N ASP A 197 16.40 8.57 19.78
CA ASP A 197 16.02 7.30 20.43
C ASP A 197 14.50 6.96 20.35
N PHE A 198 13.66 7.83 19.77
CA PHE A 198 12.21 7.63 19.78
C PHE A 198 11.64 7.29 18.40
N GLY A 199 11.13 6.06 18.24
CA GLY A 199 10.49 5.62 17.01
C GLY A 199 11.50 5.36 15.88
N ASP A 200 11.17 5.82 14.68
CA ASP A 200 12.07 5.84 13.51
C ASP A 200 12.27 7.29 13.05
N PRO A 201 13.12 8.06 13.74
CA PRO A 201 13.32 9.48 13.45
C PRO A 201 14.03 9.69 12.11
N TRP A 202 14.76 8.67 11.63
CA TRP A 202 15.54 8.74 10.40
C TRP A 202 14.67 8.93 9.17
N LEU A 203 13.44 8.42 9.16
CA LEU A 203 12.49 8.67 8.08
C LEU A 203 12.19 10.16 7.89
N TYR A 204 12.03 10.91 9.00
CA TYR A 204 11.72 12.33 8.94
C TYR A 204 12.96 13.18 8.69
N ILE A 205 14.07 12.83 9.34
CA ILE A 205 15.34 13.53 9.15
C ILE A 205 15.82 13.37 7.69
N SER A 206 15.75 12.16 7.13
CA SER A 206 16.11 11.90 5.73
C SER A 206 15.22 12.67 4.74
N TRP A 207 13.93 12.80 5.05
CA TRP A 207 13.01 13.61 4.27
C TRP A 207 13.38 15.09 4.30
N ASP A 208 13.62 15.68 5.47
CA ASP A 208 13.96 17.11 5.58
C ASP A 208 15.33 17.43 4.98
N MET A 209 16.29 16.51 5.10
CA MET A 209 17.62 16.65 4.50
C MET A 209 17.66 16.28 3.01
N GLN A 210 16.59 15.69 2.48
CA GLN A 210 16.50 15.14 1.12
C GLN A 210 17.67 14.19 0.80
N ARG A 211 17.98 13.29 1.73
CA ARG A 211 19.03 12.25 1.63
C ARG A 211 18.46 10.88 1.93
N THR A 212 19.19 9.80 1.64
CA THR A 212 18.75 8.45 1.98
C THR A 212 18.81 8.20 3.48
N ILE A 213 17.98 7.28 3.97
CA ILE A 213 17.89 6.95 5.40
C ILE A 213 19.23 6.40 5.90
N GLU A 214 19.85 5.53 5.11
CA GLU A 214 21.11 4.88 5.44
C GLU A 214 22.26 5.91 5.57
N ASP A 215 22.38 6.84 4.63
CA ASP A 215 23.43 7.88 4.63
C ASP A 215 23.32 8.78 5.88
N VAL A 216 22.10 9.20 6.22
CA VAL A 216 21.83 10.03 7.40
C VAL A 216 22.15 9.28 8.69
N GLN A 217 21.75 8.01 8.80
CA GLN A 217 21.97 7.20 9.99
C GLN A 217 23.46 6.90 10.20
N ASP A 218 24.17 6.55 9.13
CA ASP A 218 25.61 6.29 9.18
C ASP A 218 26.37 7.54 9.59
N ARG A 219 26.02 8.69 9.00
CA ARG A 219 26.63 9.98 9.37
C ARG A 219 26.39 10.35 10.83
N TYR A 220 25.15 10.20 11.32
CA TYR A 220 24.85 10.46 12.73
C TYR A 220 25.65 9.54 13.66
N THR A 221 25.79 8.27 13.29
CA THR A 221 26.60 7.31 14.03
C THR A 221 28.06 7.76 14.13
N GLU A 222 28.61 8.32 13.05
CA GLU A 222 29.96 8.87 13.03
C GLU A 222 30.16 10.10 13.91
N ILE A 223 29.20 11.04 13.90
CA ILE A 223 29.33 12.33 14.57
C ILE A 223 28.94 12.24 16.05
N ALA A 224 27.86 11.56 16.38
CA ALA A 224 27.28 11.58 17.73
C ALA A 224 27.60 10.31 18.54
N ILE A 225 27.47 9.13 17.92
CA ILE A 225 27.58 7.85 18.64
C ILE A 225 29.04 7.48 18.86
N LYS A 226 29.85 7.35 17.79
CA LYS A 226 31.26 6.93 17.90
C LYS A 226 32.05 7.80 18.88
N PRO A 227 31.96 9.15 18.88
CA PRO A 227 32.73 9.97 19.81
C PRO A 227 32.29 9.82 21.26
N LYS A 228 30.99 9.62 21.50
CA LYS A 228 30.43 9.42 22.84
C LYS A 228 31.01 8.17 23.51
N TYR A 229 31.15 7.08 22.75
CA TYR A 229 31.61 5.79 23.26
C TYR A 229 33.10 5.51 23.03
N LYS A 230 33.85 6.46 22.46
CA LYS A 230 35.28 6.28 22.11
C LYS A 230 36.18 5.98 23.32
N ASN A 231 35.83 6.56 24.47
CA ASN A 231 36.60 6.38 25.71
C ASN A 231 36.08 5.22 26.57
N ASP A 232 34.95 4.63 26.20
CA ASP A 232 34.35 3.56 26.97
C ASP A 232 35.13 2.27 26.73
N LYS A 233 35.68 1.70 27.81
CA LYS A 233 36.29 0.38 27.77
C LYS A 233 35.16 -0.65 27.68
N CYS A 234 35.14 -1.45 26.62
CA CYS A 234 34.16 -2.53 26.50
C CYS A 234 34.67 -3.78 27.22
N ASP A 235 33.94 -4.22 28.24
CA ASP A 235 34.18 -5.50 28.91
C ASP A 235 33.53 -6.64 28.12
N PHE A 236 34.33 -7.61 27.70
CA PHE A 236 33.83 -8.83 27.07
C PHE A 236 33.62 -9.93 28.12
N GLY A 237 32.38 -10.12 28.56
CA GLY A 237 32.02 -11.17 29.49
C GLY A 237 31.82 -12.52 28.79
N VAL A 238 32.84 -13.40 28.80
CA VAL A 238 32.66 -14.81 28.41
C VAL A 238 32.01 -15.57 29.55
N THR A 239 30.68 -15.60 29.59
CA THR A 239 29.96 -16.43 30.55
C THR A 239 29.99 -17.90 30.11
N ARG A 240 30.61 -18.76 30.93
CA ARG A 240 30.48 -20.22 30.80
C ARG A 240 29.10 -20.65 31.26
N CYS A 241 28.10 -20.56 30.40
CA CYS A 241 26.80 -21.15 30.69
C CYS A 241 26.92 -22.68 30.59
N HIS A 242 26.83 -23.39 31.72
CA HIS A 242 26.81 -24.87 31.75
C HIS A 242 25.59 -25.46 31.04
N GLN A 243 24.51 -24.67 30.92
CA GLN A 243 23.33 -24.97 30.12
C GLN A 243 22.91 -23.73 29.33
N PRO A 244 22.38 -23.89 28.10
CA PRO A 244 21.82 -22.77 27.36
C PRO A 244 20.65 -22.19 28.15
N LEU A 245 20.69 -20.88 28.42
CA LEU A 245 19.56 -20.15 28.99
C LEU A 245 18.34 -20.33 28.08
N LEU A 246 17.43 -21.21 28.48
CA LEU A 246 16.14 -21.39 27.81
C LEU A 246 15.28 -20.16 28.09
N MET A 247 15.44 -19.13 27.27
CA MET A 247 14.51 -18.02 27.20
C MET A 247 13.49 -18.23 26.07
N ASN A 248 12.30 -17.69 26.31
CA ASN A 248 11.06 -17.97 25.60
C ASN A 248 11.17 -17.75 24.07
N ARG A 249 10.39 -18.53 23.32
CA ARG A 249 10.37 -18.78 21.86
C ARG A 249 10.31 -17.54 20.93
N LYS A 250 10.26 -16.32 21.46
CA LYS A 250 10.11 -15.06 20.71
C LYS A 250 11.39 -14.21 20.61
N PHE A 251 12.40 -14.48 21.44
CA PHE A 251 13.71 -13.84 21.29
C PHE A 251 14.64 -14.78 20.51
N LYS A 252 14.84 -14.50 19.22
CA LYS A 252 15.99 -15.07 18.49
C LYS A 252 17.24 -14.38 19.04
N MET A 253 17.86 -14.97 20.05
CA MET A 253 19.25 -14.61 20.35
C MET A 253 20.07 -14.85 19.09
N CYS A 254 21.01 -13.96 18.79
CA CYS A 254 22.11 -14.27 17.89
C CYS A 254 22.64 -15.67 18.26
N PRO A 255 22.99 -16.53 17.28
CA PRO A 255 23.43 -17.89 17.57
C PRO A 255 24.43 -17.89 18.72
N PRO A 256 24.42 -18.86 19.64
CA PRO A 256 25.30 -18.88 20.82
C PRO A 256 26.81 -18.94 20.49
N PHE A 257 27.17 -18.90 19.21
CA PHE A 257 28.52 -18.87 18.66
C PHE A 257 28.84 -17.58 17.90
N LEU A 258 27.90 -16.63 17.78
CA LEU A 258 28.12 -15.35 17.13
C LEU A 258 28.59 -14.35 18.20
N TYR A 259 29.90 -14.13 18.24
CA TYR A 259 30.52 -13.09 19.05
C TYR A 259 30.75 -11.88 18.15
N ILE A 260 30.06 -10.77 18.45
CA ILE A 260 30.33 -9.49 17.81
C ILE A 260 31.47 -8.86 18.61
N VAL A 261 32.67 -8.88 18.03
CA VAL A 261 33.83 -8.18 18.58
C VAL A 261 33.83 -6.78 17.98
N PRO A 262 33.62 -5.72 18.77
CA PRO A 262 33.77 -4.35 18.26
C PRO A 262 35.21 -4.14 17.79
N SER A 263 35.39 -3.41 16.70
CA SER A 263 36.72 -3.12 16.15
C SER A 263 37.56 -2.34 17.16
N GLU A 264 38.81 -2.79 17.38
CA GLU A 264 39.81 -2.11 18.23
C GLU A 264 40.06 -0.66 17.77
N GLU A 265 39.87 -0.36 16.48
CA GLU A 265 40.03 0.99 15.93
C GLU A 265 39.02 2.00 16.51
N ASN A 266 37.81 1.52 16.84
CA ASN A 266 36.71 2.37 17.29
C ASN A 266 36.46 2.25 18.80
N PHE A 267 36.76 1.10 19.41
CA PHE A 267 36.50 0.82 20.82
C PHE A 267 37.71 0.11 21.46
N PRO A 268 38.43 0.77 22.39
CA PRO A 268 39.54 0.14 23.06
C PRO A 268 39.04 -1.02 23.94
N LEU A 269 39.64 -2.20 23.78
CA LEU A 269 39.34 -3.36 24.61
C LEU A 269 39.80 -3.11 26.05
N ALA A 270 39.00 -3.56 27.01
CA ALA A 270 39.38 -3.55 28.41
C ALA A 270 40.58 -4.48 28.67
N GLU A 271 41.35 -4.15 29.71
CA GLU A 271 42.48 -4.96 30.16
C GLU A 271 41.97 -6.31 30.68
N ILE A 272 42.62 -7.41 30.26
CA ILE A 272 42.19 -8.76 30.64
C ILE A 272 42.78 -9.13 32.00
N HIS A 273 41.90 -9.31 33.00
CA HIS A 273 42.26 -9.75 34.34
C HIS A 273 41.81 -11.20 34.60
N THR A 274 42.71 -12.04 35.12
CA THR A 274 42.43 -13.48 35.39
C THR A 274 41.72 -13.77 36.73
N GLY A 275 41.36 -12.76 37.52
CA GLY A 275 40.60 -12.93 38.77
C GLY A 275 40.66 -11.71 39.70
N GLU A 276 39.82 -11.70 40.74
CA GLU A 276 39.82 -10.67 41.79
C GLU A 276 41.13 -10.71 42.60
N GLY A 277 42.13 -9.93 42.18
CA GLY A 277 43.42 -9.78 42.88
C GLY A 277 44.64 -9.78 41.97
N ASP A 278 44.50 -10.19 40.71
CA ASP A 278 45.62 -10.28 39.75
C ASP A 278 45.76 -8.95 38.98
N LYS A 279 46.76 -8.13 39.34
CA LYS A 279 47.06 -6.84 38.69
C LYS A 279 47.85 -6.97 37.39
N THR A 280 48.14 -8.19 36.95
CA THR A 280 48.91 -8.43 35.73
C THR A 280 47.98 -8.38 34.51
N VAL A 281 48.20 -7.40 33.65
CA VAL A 281 47.53 -7.29 32.35
C VAL A 281 48.12 -8.37 31.45
N LYS A 282 47.28 -9.28 30.94
CA LYS A 282 47.69 -10.34 30.01
C LYS A 282 47.24 -10.05 28.59
N GLU A 283 48.04 -10.46 27.62
CA GLU A 283 47.65 -10.39 26.22
C GLU A 283 46.54 -11.42 25.93
N ALA A 284 45.59 -11.07 25.05
CA ALA A 284 44.45 -11.93 24.72
C ALA A 284 44.87 -13.34 24.25
N LYS A 285 46.00 -13.43 23.53
CA LYS A 285 46.59 -14.68 23.03
C LYS A 285 46.92 -15.68 24.14
N GLU A 286 47.27 -15.19 25.33
CA GLU A 286 47.69 -16.01 26.47
C GLU A 286 46.49 -16.55 27.29
N VAL A 287 45.34 -15.88 27.17
CA VAL A 287 44.13 -16.21 27.95
C VAL A 287 43.23 -17.20 27.20
N PHE A 288 43.31 -17.24 25.87
CA PHE A 288 42.47 -18.12 25.08
C PHE A 288 42.84 -19.60 25.19
N SER A 289 41.81 -20.45 25.37
CA SER A 289 42.01 -21.90 25.37
C SER A 289 42.52 -22.40 24.00
N PRO A 290 43.34 -23.46 23.95
CA PRO A 290 43.82 -24.05 22.69
C PRO A 290 42.68 -24.52 21.77
N LYS A 291 41.52 -24.87 22.35
CA LYS A 291 40.32 -25.20 21.59
C LYS A 291 39.75 -23.98 20.85
N PHE A 292 39.76 -22.80 21.48
CA PHE A 292 39.29 -21.56 20.86
C PHE A 292 40.20 -21.12 19.71
N LEU A 293 41.53 -21.23 19.90
CA LEU A 293 42.51 -20.92 18.86
C LEU A 293 42.33 -21.76 17.57
N LYS A 294 41.76 -22.96 17.67
CA LYS A 294 41.48 -23.84 16.52
C LYS A 294 40.30 -23.38 15.65
N TYR A 295 39.31 -22.72 16.25
CA TYR A 295 38.08 -22.30 15.56
C TYR A 295 38.04 -20.80 15.26
N ARG A 296 39.06 -20.03 15.68
CA ARG A 296 39.12 -18.59 15.43
C ARG A 296 39.53 -18.30 13.98
N ASN A 297 39.05 -17.18 13.45
CA ASN A 297 39.59 -16.60 12.22
C ASN A 297 40.92 -15.88 12.55
N PRO A 298 42.05 -16.24 11.94
CA PRO A 298 43.35 -15.62 12.21
C PRO A 298 43.44 -14.16 11.76
N SER A 299 42.54 -13.65 10.93
CA SER A 299 42.61 -12.27 10.38
C SER A 299 42.02 -11.18 11.29
N ILE A 300 41.50 -11.52 12.47
CA ILE A 300 40.71 -10.60 13.32
C ILE A 300 41.50 -10.09 14.55
N PHE A 301 42.69 -10.65 14.84
CA PHE A 301 43.55 -10.29 15.99
C PHE A 301 45.04 -10.36 15.64
#